data_AF-A0A9C9Y4R8-F1
#
_entry.id   AF-A0A9C9Y4R8-F1
#
_cell.length_a   1.000
_cell.length_b   1.000
_cell.length_c   1.000
_cell.angle_alpha   90.00
_cell.angle_beta   90.00
_cell.angle_gamma   90.00
#
_symmetry.space_group_name_H-M   'P 1'
#
loop_
_entity.id
_entity.type
_entity.pdbx_description
1 polymer ?
#
loop_
_entity_poly.entity_id
_entity_poly.type
_entity_poly.pdbx_seq_one_letter_code
_entity_poly.pdbx_strand_id
1 'polypeptide(L)' 'MKVDYIIVGLGLAGISFIERLKEHHKSFVVFENNSQNASKVASGLFNPVILKRFT' A
#
# COMPACT_ATOMS: atom_id res chain seq x y z
N MET A 1 -7.28 10.18 19.97
CA MET A 1 -7.84 9.75 18.67
C MET A 1 -7.64 8.25 18.56
N LYS A 2 -8.69 7.44 18.39
CA LYS A 2 -8.58 5.98 18.26
C LYS A 2 -8.91 5.61 16.81
N VAL A 3 -8.04 4.84 16.18
CA VAL A 3 -8.19 4.35 14.80
C VAL A 3 -7.97 2.84 14.76
N ASP A 4 -8.54 2.16 13.77
CA ASP A 4 -8.39 0.71 13.60
C ASP A 4 -7.00 0.35 13.05
N TYR A 5 -6.43 1.21 12.20
CA TYR A 5 -5.12 0.98 11.57
C TYR A 5 -4.24 2.23 11.59
N ILE A 6 -2.94 2.00 11.76
CA ILE A 6 -1.89 2.99 11.47
C ILE A 6 -1.12 2.49 10.26
N ILE A 7 -1.00 3.33 9.25
CA ILE A 7 -0.29 3.02 8.01
C ILE A 7 0.95 3.91 7.96
N VAL A 8 2.13 3.30 7.81
CA VAL A 8 3.42 4.01 7.71
C VAL A 8 3.99 3.76 6.32
N GLY A 9 4.12 4.83 5.54
CA GLY A 9 4.45 4.80 4.12
C GLY A 9 3.20 4.74 3.22
N LEU A 10 3.22 5.52 2.14
CA LEU A 10 2.15 5.68 1.15
C LEU A 10 2.68 5.33 -0.26
N GLY A 11 3.28 4.14 -0.38
CA GLY A 11 3.59 3.51 -1.66
C GLY A 11 2.38 2.78 -2.27
N LEU A 12 2.61 2.04 -3.35
CA LEU A 12 1.56 1.32 -4.10
C LEU A 12 0.78 0.35 -3.20
N ALA A 13 1.48 -0.37 -2.31
CA ALA A 13 0.87 -1.29 -1.35
C ALA A 13 0.01 -0.57 -0.30
N GLY A 14 0.48 0.57 0.22
CA GLY A 14 -0.26 1.36 1.19
C GLY A 14 -1.56 1.91 0.59
N ILE A 15 -1.50 2.45 -0.63
CA ILE A 15 -2.67 2.93 -1.37
C ILE A 15 -3.65 1.78 -1.63
N SER A 16 -3.17 0.64 -2.12
CA SER A 16 -4.01 -0.54 -2.37
C SER A 16 -4.71 -1.04 -1.10
N PHE A 17 -4.01 -1.03 0.03
CA PHE A 17 -4.58 -1.45 1.31
C PHE A 17 -5.63 -0.47 1.83
N ILE A 18 -5.40 0.84 1.68
CA ILE A 18 -6.36 1.89 2.05
C ILE A 18 -7.70 1.71 1.36
N GLU A 19 -7.71 1.37 0.07
CA GLU A 19 -8.96 1.12 -0.66
C GLU A 19 -9.74 -0.04 -0.03
N ARG A 20 -9.05 -1.11 0.39
CA ARG A 20 -9.67 -2.19 1.15
C ARG A 20 -10.23 -1.70 2.48
N LEU A 21 -9.49 -0.88 3.22
CA LEU A 21 -9.99 -0.34 4.50
C LEU A 21 -11.23 0.54 4.31
N LYS A 22 -11.30 1.33 3.22
CA LYS A 22 -12.48 2.13 2.87
C LYS A 22 -13.68 1.25 2.57
N GLU A 23 -13.53 0.21 1.73
CA GLU A 23 -14.60 -0.75 1.43
C GLU A 23 -15.16 -1.41 2.70
N HIS A 24 -14.29 -1.67 3.69
CA HIS A 24 -14.64 -2.32 4.96
C HIS A 24 -14.95 -1.34 6.10
N HIS A 25 -15.10 -0.04 5.81
CA HIS A 25 -15.45 1.01 6.76
C HIS A 25 -14.52 1.06 7.99
N LYS A 26 -13.22 0.84 7.78
CA LYS A 26 -12.20 0.88 8.82
C LYS A 26 -11.57 2.27 8.90
N SER A 27 -11.38 2.75 10.13
CA SER A 27 -10.71 4.01 10.40
C SER A 27 -9.19 3.84 10.37
N PHE A 28 -8.48 4.77 9.76
CA PHE A 28 -7.03 4.72 9.68
C PHE A 28 -6.39 6.10 9.67
N VAL A 29 -5.11 6.15 10.02
CA VAL A 29 -4.24 7.32 9.86
C VAL A 29 -2.99 6.92 9.07
N VAL A 30 -2.51 7.82 8.21
CA VAL A 30 -1.34 7.60 7.38
C VAL A 30 -0.21 8.53 7.82
N PHE A 31 0.96 7.97 8.03
CA PHE A 31 2.21 8.70 8.18
C PHE A 31 3.09 8.43 6.97
N GLU A 32 3.39 9.46 6.20
CA GLU A 32 4.31 9.39 5.06
C GLU A 32 5.36 10.50 5.21
N ASN A 33 6.57 10.22 4.72
CA ASN A 33 7.59 11.23 4.53
C ASN A 33 7.85 11.43 3.03
N ASN A 34 8.45 12.55 2.66
CA ASN A 34 8.85 12.81 1.26
C ASN A 34 10.12 12.01 0.86
N SER A 35 10.34 10.82 1.42
CA SER A 35 11.49 9.98 1.10
C SER A 35 11.39 9.40 -0.32
N GLN A 36 12.50 8.87 -0.83
CA GLN A 36 12.54 8.20 -2.13
C GLN A 36 11.66 6.95 -2.11
N ASN A 37 10.44 7.10 -2.66
CA ASN A 37 9.46 6.02 -2.72
C ASN A 37 9.78 5.07 -3.88
N ALA A 38 10.09 3.81 -3.58
CA ALA A 38 10.34 2.76 -4.57
C ALA A 38 9.18 2.60 -5.58
N SER A 39 7.95 2.92 -5.15
CA SER A 39 6.76 2.87 -6.02
C SER A 39 6.78 3.94 -7.11
N LYS A 40 7.44 5.08 -6.87
CA LYS A 40 7.52 6.20 -7.83
C LYS A 40 8.45 5.88 -9.01
N VAL A 41 9.51 5.11 -8.76
CA VAL A 41 10.51 4.72 -9.76
C VAL A 41 10.22 3.36 -10.40
N ALA A 42 9.21 2.63 -9.90
CA ALA A 42 8.83 1.36 -10.45
C ALA A 42 8.21 1.52 -11.86
N SER A 43 8.57 0.63 -12.78
CA SER A 43 8.04 0.60 -14.15
C SER A 43 6.59 0.03 -14.23
N GLY A 44 6.03 -0.43 -13.11
CA GLY A 44 4.68 -1.00 -13.06
C GLY A 44 4.53 -2.35 -13.79
N LEU A 45 5.64 -3.06 -14.04
CA LEU A 45 5.64 -4.34 -14.75
C LEU A 45 5.25 -5.50 -13.83
N PHE A 46 4.30 -6.31 -14.28
CA PHE A 46 3.96 -7.58 -13.65
C PHE A 46 4.63 -8.73 -14.41
N ASN A 47 5.52 -9.46 -13.74
CA ASN A 47 6.15 -10.63 -14.33
C ASN A 47 5.35 -11.90 -13.98
N PRO A 48 4.67 -12.55 -14.95
CA PRO A 48 3.87 -13.74 -14.67
C PRO A 48 4.70 -14.93 -14.16
N VAL A 49 6.01 -14.96 -14.43
CA VAL A 49 6.91 -16.01 -13.91
C VAL A 49 7.12 -15.86 -12.40
N ILE A 50 7.18 -14.63 -11.88
CA ILE A 50 7.28 -14.39 -10.43
C ILE A 50 5.99 -14.81 -9.73
N LEU A 51 4.84 -14.60 -10.39
CA LEU A 51 3.52 -14.89 -9.83
C LEU A 51 3.27 -16.39 -9.65
N LYS A 52 3.84 -17.24 -10.52
CA LYS A 52 3.81 -18.71 -10.38
C LYS A 52 4.44 -19.24 -9.08
N ARG A 53 5.19 -18.42 -8.33
CA ARG A 53 5.80 -18.82 -7.04
C ARG A 53 4.91 -18.53 -5.82
N PHE A 54 3.78 -17.84 -6.02
CA PHE A 54 2.86 -17.47 -4.93
C PHE A 54 1.58 -18.32 -4.90
N THR A 55 1.55 -19.40 -5.67
CA THR A 55 0.54 -20.46 -5.73
C THR A 55 1.25 -21.80 -5.83
#